data_AF-A0A6B2R7Q9-F1
#
_entry.id   AF-A0A6B2R7Q9-F1
#
_cell.length_a   1.000
_cell.length_b   1.000
_cell.length_c   1.000
_cell.angle_alpha   90.00
_cell.angle_beta   90.00
_cell.angle_gamma   90.00
#
_symmetry.space_group_name_H-M   'P 1'
#
loop_
_entity.id
_entity.type
_entity.pdbx_description
1 polymer ?
#
loop_
_entity_poly.entity_id
_entity_poly.type
_entity_poly.pdbx_seq_one_letter_code
_entity_poly.pdbx_strand_id
1 'polypeptide(L)' 'MVKKKFAQPDDIDAMIKALKRARKLARKVSFVTGTPFIHVKNGKIIKEMVTKP' A
#
# COMPACT_ATOMS: atom_id res chain seq x y z
N MET A 1 -17.75 -14.88 23.97
CA MET A 1 -16.74 -15.65 23.19
C MET A 1 -16.72 -15.12 21.76
N VAL A 2 -15.79 -14.23 21.41
CA VAL A 2 -15.75 -13.64 20.06
C VAL A 2 -15.21 -14.70 19.10
N LYS A 3 -16.07 -15.25 18.23
CA LYS A 3 -15.63 -16.19 17.19
C LYS A 3 -14.56 -15.50 16.34
N LYS A 4 -13.34 -16.03 16.36
CA LYS A 4 -12.23 -15.60 15.51
C LYS A 4 -12.67 -15.86 14.05
N LYS A 5 -13.18 -14.82 13.37
CA LYS A 5 -13.45 -14.91 11.93
C LYS A 5 -12.11 -14.91 11.23
N PHE A 6 -11.67 -16.09 10.81
CA PHE A 6 -10.56 -16.18 9.86
C PHE A 6 -11.01 -15.53 8.55
N ALA A 7 -10.15 -14.69 7.97
CA ALA A 7 -10.40 -14.09 6.67
C ALA A 7 -10.61 -15.20 5.64
N GLN A 8 -11.73 -15.18 4.93
CA GLN A 8 -11.96 -16.12 3.84
C GLN A 8 -10.99 -15.81 2.69
N PRO A 9 -10.66 -16.76 1.81
CA PRO A 9 -9.79 -16.51 0.66
C PRO A 9 -10.21 -15.28 -0.17
N ASP A 10 -11.52 -15.07 -0.35
CA ASP A 10 -12.07 -13.91 -1.06
C ASP A 10 -11.77 -12.57 -0.35
N ASP A 11 -11.74 -12.59 0.99
CA ASP A 11 -11.38 -11.42 1.80
C ASP A 11 -9.90 -11.06 1.62
N ILE A 12 -9.04 -12.07 1.48
CA ILE A 12 -7.60 -11.88 1.23
C ILE A 12 -7.39 -11.25 -0.15
N ASP A 13 -8.08 -11.71 -1.18
CA ASP A 13 -7.99 -11.15 -2.52
C ASP A 13 -8.53 -9.71 -2.58
N ALA A 14 -9.65 -9.44 -1.91
CA ALA A 14 -10.19 -8.09 -1.77
C ALA A 14 -9.20 -7.17 -1.06
N MET A 15 -8.58 -7.64 0.02
CA MET A 15 -7.55 -6.90 0.76
C MET A 15 -6.32 -6.61 -0.12
N ILE A 16 -5.81 -7.60 -0.86
CA ILE A 16 -4.68 -7.41 -1.78
C ILE A 16 -5.02 -6.37 -2.85
N LYS A 17 -6.23 -6.41 -3.42
CA LYS A 17 -6.70 -5.41 -4.38
C LYS A 17 -6.76 -4.01 -3.77
N ALA A 18 -7.29 -3.88 -2.54
CA ALA A 18 -7.34 -2.62 -1.82
C ALA A 18 -5.94 -2.04 -1.56
N LEU A 19 -5.00 -2.87 -1.09
CA LEU A 19 -3.60 -2.47 -0.86
C LEU A 19 -2.91 -2.00 -2.14
N LYS A 20 -3.12 -2.71 -3.27
CA LYS A 20 -2.60 -2.29 -4.59
C LYS A 20 -3.14 -0.93 -5.00
N ARG A 21 -4.43 -0.66 -4.76
CA ARG A 21 -5.06 0.65 -5.05
C ARG A 21 -4.49 1.76 -4.17
N ALA A 22 -4.37 1.51 -2.87
CA ALA A 22 -3.78 2.46 -1.91
C ALA A 22 -2.34 2.82 -2.31
N ARG A 23 -1.53 1.83 -2.70
CA ARG A 23 -0.16 2.05 -3.21
C ARG A 23 -0.13 2.96 -4.43
N LYS A 24 -1.02 2.74 -5.41
CA LYS A 24 -1.10 3.59 -6.61
C LYS A 24 -1.46 5.04 -6.25
N LEU A 25 -2.42 5.21 -5.35
CA LEU A 25 -2.84 6.54 -4.90
C LEU A 25 -1.73 7.27 -4.17
N ALA A 26 -1.05 6.61 -3.23
CA ALA A 26 0.04 7.19 -2.47
C ALA A 26 1.22 7.64 -3.38
N ARG A 27 1.56 6.86 -4.42
CA ARG A 27 2.54 7.27 -5.43
C ARG A 27 2.09 8.51 -6.22
N LYS A 28 0.80 8.58 -6.59
CA LYS A 28 0.24 9.75 -7.30
C LYS A 28 0.29 11.00 -6.41
N VAL A 29 -0.07 10.88 -5.14
CA VAL A 29 0.00 11.99 -4.18
C VAL A 29 1.44 12.47 -4.04
N SER A 30 2.39 11.56 -3.78
CA SER A 30 3.82 11.88 -3.71
C SER A 30 4.30 12.65 -4.94
N PHE A 31 3.93 12.20 -6.14
CA PHE A 31 4.28 12.86 -7.39
C PHE A 31 3.69 14.29 -7.50
N VAL A 32 2.39 14.45 -7.17
CA VAL A 32 1.69 15.75 -7.30
C VAL A 32 2.16 16.75 -6.25
N THR A 33 2.37 16.31 -5.02
CA THR A 33 2.70 17.21 -3.91
C THR A 33 4.20 17.38 -3.70
N GLY A 34 5.05 16.68 -4.46
CA GLY A 34 6.49 16.68 -4.24
C GLY A 34 6.89 16.17 -2.85
N THR A 35 6.10 15.25 -2.27
CA THR A 35 6.40 14.67 -0.96
C THR A 35 7.03 13.29 -1.12
N PRO A 36 7.89 12.85 -0.18
CA PRO A 36 8.49 11.52 -0.25
C PRO A 36 7.44 10.41 -0.16
N PHE A 37 7.51 9.44 -1.07
CA PHE A 37 6.77 8.20 -0.97
C PHE A 37 7.48 7.25 0.01
N ILE A 38 6.81 6.91 1.10
CA ILE A 38 7.35 6.04 2.16
C ILE A 38 6.73 4.66 2.03
N HIS A 39 7.55 3.62 1.91
CA HIS A 39 7.08 2.24 1.85
C HIS A 39 8.07 1.26 2.47
N VAL A 40 7.64 0.02 2.72
CA VAL A 40 8.53 -1.06 3.15
C VAL A 40 8.94 -1.92 1.96
N LYS A 41 10.24 -2.18 1.82
CA LYS A 41 10.81 -3.09 0.83
C LYS A 41 11.93 -3.89 1.50
N ASN A 42 11.88 -5.22 1.40
CA ASN A 42 12.84 -6.13 2.02
C ASN A 42 13.03 -5.86 3.53
N GLY A 43 11.93 -5.62 4.25
CA GLY A 43 11.94 -5.34 5.69
C GLY A 43 12.48 -3.96 6.09
N LYS A 44 12.88 -3.12 5.12
CA LYS A 44 13.40 -1.78 5.37
C LYS A 44 12.40 -0.71 4.96
N ILE A 45 12.32 0.37 5.74
CA ILE A 45 11.57 1.57 5.38
C ILE A 45 12.39 2.34 4.35
N ILE A 46 11.83 2.52 3.16
CA ILE A 46 12.38 3.32 2.07
C ILE A 46 11.59 4.62 1.98
N LYS A 47 12.30 5.72 1.75
CA LYS A 47 11.74 7.02 1.41
C LYS A 47 12.29 7.41 0.05
N GLU A 48 11.45 7.49 -0.97
CA GLU A 48 11.86 7.84 -2.33
C GLU A 48 11.00 8.97 -2.91
N MET A 49 11.60 9.81 -3.73
CA MET A 49 10.86 10.80 -4.49
C MET A 49 10.34 10.14 -5.76
N VAL A 50 9.03 10.18 -5.97
CA VAL A 50 8.43 9.71 -7.22
C VAL A 50 8.56 10.82 -8.25
N THR A 51 9.49 10.68 -9.18
CA THR A 51 9.64 11.57 -10.35
C THR A 51 9.04 10.92 -11.60
N LYS A 52 8.82 11.71 -12.66
CA LYS A 52 8.56 11.12 -13.99
C LYS A 52 9.79 10.27 -14.38
N PRO A 53 9.60 9.09 -15.00
CA PRO A 53 10.68 8.38 -15.66
C PRO A 53 11.26 9.22 -16.81
#